data_AF-A0A931IPF5-F1
#
_entry.id   AF-A0A931IPF5-F1
#
_cell.length_a   1.000
_cell.length_b   1.000
_cell.length_c   1.000
_cell.angle_alpha   90.00
_cell.angle_beta   90.00
_cell.angle_gamma   90.00
#
_symmetry.space_group_name_H-M   'P 1'
#
loop_
_entity.id
_entity.type
_entity.pdbx_description
1 polymer ?
#
loop_
_entity_poly.entity_id
_entity_poly.type
_entity_poly.pdbx_seq_one_letter_code
_entity_poly.pdbx_strand_id
1 'polypeptide(L)'
;MKKMNLAQTLPYILTADELETMQQMLLETNSPSQAEELLHTLIRNGLLLQVDWSGEEEQNQISRFLQTRAAAHAKEETTLQLEEQRAYATMDKEELERGDNVPYLLRFFDKRLKKQGYTISLLDSGNDAYYVVVTTVEGAKLLRKAACELGPFISLQAKKTKALITIYCPNCSDMNVWELPINAPLPAEEQCEECGTAFSDAEGNLLVSHEKDLC
;
A
#
# COMPACT_ATOMS: atom_id res chain seq x y z
N MET A 1 14.60 -11.26 3.55
CA MET A 1 13.16 -11.41 3.84
C MET A 1 12.81 -12.88 3.69
N LYS A 2 12.09 -13.49 4.65
CA LYS A 2 11.69 -14.90 4.60
C LYS A 2 10.56 -15.05 3.57
N LYS A 3 10.71 -15.95 2.60
CA LYS A 3 9.60 -16.31 1.70
C LYS A 3 8.60 -17.17 2.48
N MET A 4 7.36 -16.73 2.50
CA MET A 4 6.20 -17.41 3.06
C MET A 4 5.12 -17.43 2.00
N ASN A 5 4.13 -18.31 2.11
CA ASN A 5 2.91 -18.13 1.33
C ASN A 5 1.94 -17.20 2.07
N LEU A 6 0.97 -16.62 1.36
CA LEU A 6 -0.02 -15.72 1.99
C LEU A 6 -0.69 -16.38 3.21
N ALA A 7 -1.06 -17.66 3.10
CA ALA A 7 -1.69 -18.43 4.19
C ALA A 7 -0.84 -18.49 5.47
N GLN A 8 0.48 -18.61 5.33
CA GLN A 8 1.42 -18.63 6.45
C GLN A 8 1.55 -17.27 7.15
N THR A 9 1.11 -16.18 6.51
CA THR A 9 1.12 -14.83 7.12
C THR A 9 -0.15 -14.52 7.93
N LEU A 10 -1.23 -15.27 7.69
CA LEU A 10 -2.53 -15.07 8.35
C LEU A 10 -2.49 -15.05 9.88
N PRO A 11 -1.68 -15.87 10.58
CA PRO A 11 -1.61 -15.81 12.05
C PRO A 11 -1.14 -14.46 12.61
N TYR A 12 -0.56 -13.59 11.78
CA TYR A 12 -0.16 -12.24 12.17
C TYR A 12 -1.23 -11.18 11.87
N ILE A 13 -2.23 -11.52 11.05
CA ILE A 13 -3.26 -10.62 10.51
C ILE A 13 -4.62 -10.91 11.14
N LEU A 14 -4.91 -12.18 11.43
CA LEU A 14 -6.21 -12.67 11.87
C LEU A 14 -6.23 -12.91 13.38
N THR A 15 -7.43 -12.86 13.96
CA THR A 15 -7.68 -13.44 15.29
C THR A 15 -7.59 -14.96 15.22
N ALA A 16 -7.54 -15.63 16.38
CA ALA A 16 -7.52 -17.10 16.41
C ALA A 16 -8.77 -17.70 15.77
N ASP A 17 -9.95 -17.14 16.07
CA ASP A 17 -11.24 -17.63 15.57
C ASP A 17 -11.39 -17.39 14.05
N GLU A 18 -10.92 -16.23 13.57
CA GLU A 18 -10.85 -15.92 12.14
C GLU A 18 -9.89 -16.86 11.41
N LEU A 19 -8.73 -17.15 12.00
CA LEU A 19 -7.74 -18.06 11.42
C LEU A 19 -8.31 -19.48 11.30
N GLU A 20 -8.97 -19.98 12.33
CA GLU A 20 -9.63 -21.30 12.30
C GLU A 20 -10.68 -21.36 11.19
N THR A 21 -11.53 -20.33 11.09
CA THR A 21 -12.54 -20.22 10.04
C THR A 21 -11.92 -20.21 8.64
N MET A 22 -10.84 -19.42 8.44
CA MET A 22 -10.14 -19.36 7.14
C MET A 22 -9.47 -20.69 6.80
N GLN A 23 -8.88 -21.38 7.77
CA GLN A 23 -8.24 -22.68 7.56
C GLN A 23 -9.25 -23.75 7.15
N GLN A 24 -10.45 -23.76 7.74
CA GLN A 24 -11.52 -24.66 7.33
C GLN A 24 -11.95 -24.41 5.88
N MET A 25 -12.16 -23.15 5.49
CA MET A 25 -12.51 -22.83 4.10
C MET A 25 -11.42 -23.19 3.09
N LEU A 26 -10.14 -22.99 3.45
CA LEU A 26 -9.00 -23.31 2.56
C LEU A 26 -8.82 -24.80 2.33
N LEU A 27 -9.24 -25.66 3.27
CA LEU A 27 -9.21 -27.12 3.10
C LEU A 27 -10.25 -27.62 2.09
N GLU A 28 -11.26 -26.82 1.79
CA GLU A 28 -12.37 -27.17 0.88
C GLU A 28 -12.12 -26.74 -0.58
N THR A 29 -11.07 -25.96 -0.85
CA THR A 29 -10.75 -25.39 -2.17
C THR A 29 -9.50 -26.01 -2.82
N ASN A 30 -9.67 -26.65 -3.99
CA ASN A 30 -8.59 -27.28 -4.80
C ASN A 30 -8.28 -26.45 -6.07
N SER A 31 -7.78 -25.23 -5.93
CA SER A 31 -7.53 -24.32 -7.07
C SER A 31 -6.05 -23.89 -7.18
N PRO A 32 -5.50 -23.61 -8.39
CA PRO A 32 -4.08 -23.30 -8.60
C PRO A 32 -3.66 -21.82 -8.45
N SER A 33 -4.58 -20.84 -8.27
CA SER A 33 -4.23 -19.45 -7.90
C SER A 33 -4.55 -19.13 -6.44
N GLN A 34 -4.18 -20.04 -5.54
CA GLN A 34 -4.55 -20.01 -4.11
C GLN A 34 -4.28 -18.68 -3.41
N ALA A 35 -3.22 -17.95 -3.80
CA ALA A 35 -2.88 -16.67 -3.16
C ALA A 35 -3.83 -15.54 -3.55
N GLU A 36 -4.17 -15.39 -4.84
CA GLU A 36 -5.11 -14.35 -5.31
C GLU A 36 -6.53 -14.65 -4.83
N GLU A 37 -6.97 -15.90 -4.91
CA GLU A 37 -8.28 -16.33 -4.42
C GLU A 37 -8.39 -16.12 -2.90
N LEU A 38 -7.32 -16.41 -2.15
CA LEU A 38 -7.25 -16.09 -0.73
C LEU A 38 -7.28 -14.59 -0.48
N LEU A 39 -6.55 -13.77 -1.25
CA LEU A 39 -6.59 -12.31 -1.12
C LEU A 39 -8.03 -11.78 -1.32
N HIS A 40 -8.71 -12.20 -2.40
CA HIS A 40 -10.10 -11.82 -2.64
C HIS A 40 -11.03 -12.30 -1.53
N THR A 41 -10.79 -13.48 -0.98
CA THR A 41 -11.55 -14.00 0.16
C THR A 41 -11.33 -13.15 1.41
N LEU A 42 -10.10 -12.73 1.71
CA LEU A 42 -9.80 -11.85 2.84
C LEU A 42 -10.47 -10.48 2.67
N ILE A 43 -10.46 -9.92 1.47
CA ILE A 43 -11.12 -8.64 1.15
C ILE A 43 -12.63 -8.76 1.32
N ARG A 44 -13.25 -9.79 0.73
CA ARG A 44 -14.70 -10.02 0.81
C ARG A 44 -15.19 -10.21 2.24
N ASN A 45 -14.37 -10.80 3.11
CA ASN A 45 -14.69 -11.00 4.52
C ASN A 45 -14.27 -9.81 5.42
N GLY A 46 -13.79 -8.70 4.86
CA GLY A 46 -13.39 -7.51 5.62
C GLY A 46 -12.16 -7.74 6.51
N LEU A 47 -11.32 -8.73 6.20
CA LEU A 47 -10.08 -9.05 6.91
C LEU A 47 -8.89 -8.26 6.34
N LEU A 48 -9.00 -7.87 5.06
CA LEU A 48 -8.17 -6.90 4.36
C LEU A 48 -9.05 -5.83 3.74
N LEU A 49 -8.50 -4.64 3.56
CA LEU A 49 -9.14 -3.59 2.79
C LEU A 49 -8.28 -3.26 1.58
N GLN A 50 -8.89 -3.29 0.40
CA GLN A 50 -8.32 -2.71 -0.81
C GLN A 50 -8.84 -1.28 -0.94
N VAL A 51 -7.94 -0.33 -1.17
CA VAL A 51 -8.29 1.08 -1.45
C VAL A 51 -7.55 1.51 -2.70
N ASP A 52 -8.26 2.07 -3.66
CA ASP A 52 -7.65 2.65 -4.86
C ASP A 52 -6.81 3.88 -4.49
N TRP A 53 -5.71 4.13 -5.21
CA TRP A 53 -4.89 5.32 -4.96
C TRP A 53 -5.67 6.62 -5.03
N SER A 54 -6.75 6.64 -5.84
CA SER A 54 -7.51 7.83 -6.13
C SER A 54 -8.54 8.20 -5.05
N GLY A 55 -8.78 7.32 -4.08
CA GLY A 55 -9.64 7.59 -2.93
C GLY A 55 -10.41 6.37 -2.40
N GLU A 56 -11.21 6.62 -1.37
CA GLU A 56 -12.18 5.65 -0.85
C GLU A 56 -13.37 5.49 -1.81
N GLU A 57 -13.90 4.28 -1.92
CA GLU A 57 -15.13 4.02 -2.69
C GLU A 57 -16.39 4.43 -1.92
N GLU A 58 -16.36 4.25 -0.59
CA GLU A 58 -17.40 4.65 0.33
C GLU A 58 -16.89 5.71 1.31
N GLN A 59 -17.78 6.61 1.73
CA GLN A 59 -17.45 7.56 2.79
C GLN A 59 -17.02 6.82 4.06
N ASN A 60 -15.84 7.18 4.58
CA ASN A 60 -15.28 6.67 5.82
C ASN A 60 -14.96 5.16 5.78
N GLN A 61 -14.68 4.61 4.59
CA GLN A 61 -14.36 3.20 4.38
C GLN A 61 -13.14 2.75 5.20
N ILE A 62 -12.05 3.53 5.15
CA ILE A 62 -10.80 3.29 5.87
C ILE A 62 -11.05 3.30 7.37
N SER A 63 -11.64 4.37 7.92
CA SER A 63 -11.84 4.47 9.36
C SER A 63 -12.74 3.37 9.91
N ARG A 64 -13.81 3.00 9.17
CA ARG A 64 -14.71 1.90 9.52
C ARG A 64 -13.97 0.56 9.54
N PHE A 65 -13.20 0.25 8.50
CA PHE A 65 -12.39 -0.97 8.46
C PHE A 65 -11.40 -1.03 9.63
N LEU A 66 -10.67 0.06 9.88
CA LEU A 66 -9.66 0.11 10.95
C LEU A 66 -10.28 -0.08 12.33
N GLN A 67 -11.45 0.51 12.59
CA GLN A 67 -12.20 0.32 13.84
C GLN A 67 -12.63 -1.14 14.00
N THR A 68 -13.26 -1.73 12.98
CA THR A 68 -13.72 -3.12 13.01
C THR A 68 -12.58 -4.10 13.26
N ARG A 69 -11.46 -3.96 12.52
CA ARG A 69 -10.32 -4.86 12.66
C ARG A 69 -9.63 -4.74 14.01
N ALA A 70 -9.40 -3.51 14.50
CA ALA A 70 -8.76 -3.33 15.79
C ALA A 70 -9.67 -3.78 16.94
N ALA A 71 -10.99 -3.61 16.84
CA ALA A 71 -11.96 -4.16 17.80
C ALA A 71 -11.94 -5.69 17.86
N ALA A 72 -11.85 -6.35 16.69
CA ALA A 72 -11.72 -7.82 16.61
C ALA A 72 -10.46 -8.31 17.35
N HIS A 73 -9.33 -7.62 17.21
CA HIS A 73 -8.11 -7.95 17.96
C HIS A 73 -8.18 -7.60 19.45
N ALA A 74 -9.02 -6.64 19.85
CA ALA A 74 -9.15 -6.18 21.23
C ALA A 74 -10.09 -7.05 22.09
N LYS A 75 -10.79 -8.03 21.49
CA LYS A 75 -11.79 -8.87 22.17
C LYS A 75 -12.85 -8.02 22.90
N GLU A 76 -13.46 -7.11 22.14
CA GLU A 76 -14.75 -6.44 22.38
C GLU A 76 -14.90 -5.34 23.45
N GLU A 77 -13.89 -4.94 24.22
CA GLU A 77 -14.09 -3.87 25.25
C GLU A 77 -13.41 -2.52 24.98
N THR A 78 -12.63 -2.37 23.89
CA THR A 78 -11.95 -1.10 23.61
C THR A 78 -12.65 -0.32 22.49
N THR A 79 -13.34 0.77 22.85
CA THR A 79 -13.78 1.75 21.85
C THR A 79 -12.57 2.52 21.33
N LEU A 80 -12.14 2.25 20.10
CA LEU A 80 -11.03 2.95 19.47
C LEU A 80 -11.44 4.36 19.05
N GLN A 81 -10.90 5.37 19.73
CA GLN A 81 -11.03 6.76 19.29
C GLN A 81 -10.05 7.06 18.17
N LEU A 82 -10.47 6.84 16.92
CA LEU A 82 -9.68 7.17 15.74
C LEU A 82 -9.77 8.66 15.32
N GLU A 83 -10.60 9.45 16.00
CA GLU A 83 -10.84 10.88 15.69
C GLU A 83 -11.19 11.09 14.19
N GLU A 84 -12.10 10.26 13.66
CA GLU A 84 -12.51 10.25 12.24
C GLU A 84 -12.85 11.64 11.70
N GLN A 85 -13.79 12.34 12.36
CA GLN A 85 -14.20 13.69 11.95
C GLN A 85 -13.02 14.66 11.84
N ARG A 86 -12.04 14.53 12.74
CA ARG A 86 -10.82 15.34 12.70
C ARG A 86 -9.94 14.95 11.53
N ALA A 87 -9.80 13.66 11.22
CA ALA A 87 -8.99 13.16 10.11
C ALA A 87 -9.40 13.78 8.78
N TYR A 88 -10.70 13.65 8.45
CA TYR A 88 -11.27 14.15 7.21
C TYR A 88 -11.28 15.68 7.18
N ALA A 89 -11.68 16.34 8.28
CA ALA A 89 -11.67 17.81 8.34
C ALA A 89 -10.26 18.42 8.26
N THR A 90 -9.20 17.70 8.65
CA THR A 90 -7.83 18.14 8.43
C THR A 90 -7.37 17.85 7.02
N MET A 91 -7.68 16.68 6.46
CA MET A 91 -7.35 16.33 5.07
C MET A 91 -7.96 17.33 4.09
N ASP A 92 -9.23 17.70 4.26
CA ASP A 92 -9.94 18.66 3.39
C ASP A 92 -9.34 20.08 3.42
N LYS A 93 -8.52 20.39 4.43
CA LYS A 93 -7.82 21.68 4.56
C LYS A 93 -6.40 21.65 4.01
N GLU A 94 -5.86 20.47 3.77
CA GLU A 94 -4.55 20.29 3.18
C GLU A 94 -4.69 20.41 1.65
N GLU A 95 -3.77 21.10 0.99
CA GLU A 95 -3.72 21.17 -0.47
C GLU A 95 -3.05 19.88 -1.01
N LEU A 96 -3.67 18.73 -0.76
CA LEU A 96 -3.16 17.43 -1.18
C LEU A 96 -3.51 17.16 -2.65
N GLU A 97 -2.58 16.53 -3.35
CA GLU A 97 -2.89 15.92 -4.63
C GLU A 97 -3.83 14.73 -4.43
N ARG A 98 -4.60 14.38 -5.47
CA ARG A 98 -5.60 13.31 -5.40
C ARG A 98 -5.02 11.99 -4.85
N GLY A 99 -3.80 11.64 -5.25
CA GLY A 99 -3.11 10.42 -4.81
C GLY A 99 -2.56 10.46 -3.39
N ASP A 100 -2.52 11.62 -2.74
CA ASP A 100 -1.98 11.78 -1.38
C ASP A 100 -3.03 11.61 -0.29
N ASN A 101 -4.31 11.63 -0.64
CA ASN A 101 -5.43 11.53 0.31
C ASN A 101 -5.40 10.22 1.11
N VAL A 102 -5.30 9.07 0.43
CA VAL A 102 -5.28 7.75 1.10
C VAL A 102 -4.04 7.60 1.99
N PRO A 103 -2.80 7.85 1.52
CA PRO A 103 -1.63 7.87 2.38
C PRO A 103 -1.76 8.81 3.59
N TYR A 104 -2.38 9.98 3.42
CA TYR A 104 -2.61 10.92 4.52
C TYR A 104 -3.50 10.30 5.60
N LEU A 105 -4.67 9.78 5.23
CA LEU A 105 -5.62 9.15 6.16
C LEU A 105 -4.99 7.96 6.88
N LEU A 106 -4.32 7.08 6.15
CA LEU A 106 -3.65 5.91 6.73
C LEU A 106 -2.59 6.33 7.76
N ARG A 107 -1.77 7.35 7.47
CA ARG A 107 -0.78 7.88 8.44
C ARG A 107 -1.46 8.54 9.65
N PHE A 108 -2.58 9.24 9.44
CA PHE A 108 -3.33 9.88 10.51
C PHE A 108 -3.90 8.85 11.50
N PHE A 109 -4.49 7.77 10.99
CA PHE A 109 -5.08 6.72 11.81
C PHE A 109 -4.03 5.78 12.42
N ASP A 110 -2.95 5.44 11.71
CA ASP A 110 -1.88 4.58 12.24
C ASP A 110 -1.23 5.18 13.50
N LYS A 111 -1.08 6.52 13.56
CA LYS A 111 -0.60 7.20 14.77
C LYS A 111 -1.50 6.96 16.00
N ARG A 112 -2.80 6.74 15.80
CA ARG A 112 -3.78 6.51 16.87
C ARG A 112 -3.88 5.03 17.23
N LEU A 113 -3.89 4.16 16.23
CA LEU A 113 -3.82 2.71 16.40
C LEU A 113 -2.59 2.32 17.23
N LYS A 114 -1.42 2.94 16.95
CA LYS A 114 -0.18 2.68 17.68
C LYS A 114 -0.26 2.96 19.18
N LYS A 115 -1.06 3.95 19.59
CA LYS A 115 -1.29 4.24 21.02
C LYS A 115 -2.05 3.11 21.73
N GLN A 116 -2.71 2.24 20.97
CA GLN A 116 -3.51 1.13 21.47
C GLN A 116 -2.85 -0.24 21.17
N GLY A 117 -1.59 -0.25 20.72
CA GLY A 117 -0.86 -1.50 20.44
C GLY A 117 -1.12 -2.11 19.07
N TYR A 118 -1.83 -1.41 18.19
CA TYR A 118 -2.10 -1.82 16.80
C TYR A 118 -1.37 -0.95 15.79
N THR A 119 -1.24 -1.41 14.55
CA THR A 119 -0.63 -0.63 13.48
C THR A 119 -1.12 -1.09 12.12
N ILE A 120 -1.02 -0.21 11.14
CA ILE A 120 -1.27 -0.52 9.74
C ILE A 120 0.01 -1.07 9.12
N SER A 121 -0.13 -2.15 8.35
CA SER A 121 0.84 -2.56 7.34
C SER A 121 0.16 -2.63 5.99
N LEU A 122 0.93 -2.50 4.91
CA LEU A 122 0.43 -2.60 3.54
C LEU A 122 1.02 -3.84 2.90
N LEU A 123 0.19 -4.65 2.24
CA LEU A 123 0.69 -5.63 1.26
C LEU A 123 1.00 -4.86 -0.02
N ASP A 124 2.28 -4.71 -0.32
CA ASP A 124 2.75 -4.07 -1.54
C ASP A 124 2.72 -5.08 -2.69
N SER A 125 1.68 -5.02 -3.51
CA SER A 125 1.49 -5.93 -4.63
C SER A 125 2.06 -5.43 -5.96
N GLY A 126 2.75 -4.28 -5.95
CA GLY A 126 3.30 -3.66 -7.15
C GLY A 126 2.24 -3.09 -8.10
N ASN A 127 1.05 -2.77 -7.59
CA ASN A 127 0.01 -2.05 -8.31
C ASN A 127 -0.39 -0.78 -7.55
N ASP A 128 -1.28 0.01 -8.14
CA ASP A 128 -1.69 1.30 -7.58
C ASP A 128 -2.77 1.19 -6.47
N ALA A 129 -2.97 0.00 -5.89
CA ALA A 129 -3.93 -0.21 -4.81
C ALA A 129 -3.23 -0.42 -3.46
N TYR A 130 -3.83 0.15 -2.42
CA TYR A 130 -3.42 -0.06 -1.04
C TYR A 130 -4.17 -1.27 -0.45
N TYR A 131 -3.44 -2.36 -0.20
CA TYR A 131 -3.95 -3.52 0.54
C TYR A 131 -3.63 -3.37 2.03
N VAL A 132 -4.56 -2.79 2.76
CA VAL A 132 -4.44 -2.40 4.16
C VAL A 132 -4.73 -3.60 5.08
N VAL A 133 -3.78 -3.89 5.98
CA VAL A 133 -3.97 -4.81 7.11
C VAL A 133 -3.78 -4.07 8.43
N VAL A 134 -4.60 -4.43 9.43
CA VAL A 134 -4.40 -4.04 10.82
C VAL A 134 -3.82 -5.23 11.57
N THR A 135 -2.73 -5.02 12.29
CA THR A 135 -2.10 -6.04 13.12
C THR A 135 -1.70 -5.46 14.47
N THR A 136 -1.32 -6.32 15.41
CA THR A 136 -0.60 -5.86 16.61
C THR A 136 0.77 -5.31 16.21
N VAL A 137 1.34 -4.40 16.99
CA VAL A 137 2.69 -3.87 16.74
C VAL A 137 3.75 -4.97 16.67
N GLU A 138 3.62 -6.04 17.47
CA GLU A 138 4.50 -7.21 17.40
C GLU A 138 4.25 -8.06 16.14
N GLY A 139 2.98 -8.27 15.78
CA GLY A 139 2.60 -8.94 14.53
C GLY A 139 3.20 -8.25 13.31
N ALA A 140 3.13 -6.91 13.24
CA ALA A 140 3.74 -6.12 12.17
C ALA A 140 5.26 -6.31 12.06
N LYS A 141 5.98 -6.44 13.17
CA LYS A 141 7.44 -6.70 13.14
C LYS A 141 7.77 -8.06 12.53
N LEU A 142 6.94 -9.07 12.78
CA LEU A 142 7.08 -10.39 12.20
C LEU A 142 6.69 -10.38 10.71
N LEU A 143 5.58 -9.74 10.39
CA LEU A 143 5.04 -9.64 9.05
C LEU A 143 6.03 -8.95 8.08
N ARG A 144 6.69 -7.86 8.52
CA ARG A 144 7.73 -7.16 7.73
C ARG A 144 8.99 -7.98 7.47
N LYS A 145 9.22 -9.07 8.20
CA LYS A 145 10.33 -10.00 7.94
C LYS A 145 9.94 -11.06 6.91
N ALA A 146 8.67 -11.11 6.51
CA ALA A 146 8.12 -12.04 5.54
C ALA A 146 7.73 -11.33 4.23
N ALA A 147 7.73 -12.11 3.15
CA ALA A 147 7.11 -11.76 1.88
C ALA A 147 6.24 -12.93 1.45
N CYS A 148 5.07 -12.63 0.90
CA CYS A 148 4.24 -13.63 0.24
C CYS A 148 4.40 -13.58 -1.28
N GLU A 149 3.73 -14.49 -1.99
CA GLU A 149 3.75 -14.54 -3.45
C GLU A 149 3.21 -13.26 -4.09
N LEU A 150 2.33 -12.56 -3.38
CA LEU A 150 1.73 -11.31 -3.83
C LEU A 150 2.61 -10.10 -3.53
N GLY A 151 3.67 -10.24 -2.73
CA GLY A 151 4.58 -9.15 -2.38
C GLY A 151 4.91 -9.03 -0.89
N PRO A 152 5.75 -8.04 -0.51
CA PRO A 152 6.13 -7.79 0.87
C PRO A 152 5.05 -7.05 1.66
N PHE A 153 5.08 -7.21 2.98
CA PHE A 153 4.35 -6.32 3.87
C PHE A 153 5.24 -5.18 4.32
N ILE A 154 4.83 -3.95 4.04
CA ILE A 154 5.59 -2.74 4.33
C ILE A 154 4.91 -1.89 5.41
N SER A 155 5.71 -1.03 6.05
CA SER A 155 5.22 0.02 6.94
C SER A 155 4.78 1.23 6.12
N LEU A 156 3.75 1.96 6.57
CA LEU A 156 3.42 3.29 6.04
C LEU A 156 4.57 4.31 6.14
N GLN A 157 5.56 4.02 6.99
CA GLN A 157 6.74 4.84 7.22
C GLN A 157 8.00 4.21 6.60
N ALA A 158 7.83 3.24 5.70
CA ALA A 158 8.96 2.73 4.94
C ALA A 158 9.66 3.91 4.28
N LYS A 159 11.00 3.93 4.39
CA LYS A 159 11.76 4.97 3.69
C LYS A 159 11.51 4.77 2.21
N LYS A 160 11.08 5.84 1.55
CA LYS A 160 11.08 5.91 0.10
C LYS A 160 12.50 5.59 -0.37
N THR A 161 12.64 4.59 -1.23
CA THR A 161 13.95 4.16 -1.75
C THR A 161 14.04 4.32 -3.26
N LYS A 162 12.89 4.55 -3.91
CA LYS A 162 12.77 4.76 -5.33
C LYS A 162 12.15 6.12 -5.62
N ALA A 163 12.19 6.52 -6.87
CA ALA A 163 11.52 7.68 -7.39
C ALA A 163 10.98 7.35 -8.78
N LEU A 164 9.76 7.80 -9.04
CA LEU A 164 9.22 7.90 -10.40
C LEU A 164 9.80 9.15 -11.04
N ILE A 165 10.44 8.97 -12.19
CA ILE A 165 10.92 10.04 -13.04
C ILE A 165 9.96 10.12 -14.22
N THR A 166 9.31 11.27 -14.38
CA THR A 166 8.38 11.51 -15.50
C THR A 166 8.98 12.56 -16.43
N ILE A 167 9.02 12.23 -17.72
CA ILE A 167 9.45 13.13 -18.80
C ILE A 167 8.33 13.22 -19.82
N TYR A 168 7.90 14.45 -20.12
CA TYR A 168 7.03 14.73 -21.26
C TYR A 168 7.88 15.05 -22.48
N CYS A 169 7.69 14.28 -23.56
CA CYS A 169 8.46 14.48 -24.77
C CYS A 169 8.22 15.88 -25.36
N PRO A 170 9.25 16.69 -25.63
CA PRO A 170 9.05 18.04 -26.17
C PRO A 170 8.53 18.02 -27.63
N ASN A 171 8.66 16.91 -28.35
CA ASN A 171 8.27 16.79 -29.74
C ASN A 171 6.83 16.28 -29.92
N CYS A 172 6.44 15.21 -29.23
CA CYS A 172 5.11 14.60 -29.35
C CYS A 172 4.23 14.74 -28.10
N SER A 173 4.75 15.33 -27.02
CA SER A 173 4.07 15.47 -25.72
C SER A 173 3.74 14.16 -25.00
N ASP A 174 4.23 13.03 -25.50
CA ASP A 174 4.01 11.72 -24.89
C ASP A 174 4.75 11.59 -23.55
N MET A 175 4.15 10.85 -22.61
CA MET A 175 4.63 10.71 -21.23
C MET A 175 5.48 9.45 -21.08
N ASN A 176 6.72 9.61 -20.61
CA ASN A 176 7.68 8.53 -20.42
C ASN A 176 8.03 8.46 -18.93
N VAL A 177 7.96 7.26 -18.33
CA VAL A 177 8.03 7.08 -16.87
C VAL A 177 9.02 5.97 -16.50
N TRP A 178 9.90 6.24 -15.55
CA TRP A 178 10.83 5.25 -15.00
C TRP A 178 10.75 5.21 -13.48
N GLU A 179 10.72 4.00 -12.92
CA GLU A 179 10.92 3.80 -11.49
C GLU A 179 12.39 3.46 -11.21
N LEU A 180 13.11 4.40 -10.59
CA LEU A 180 14.55 4.28 -10.34
C LEU A 180 14.87 4.43 -8.86
N PRO A 181 15.97 3.84 -8.34
CA PRO A 181 16.48 4.20 -7.02
C PRO A 181 16.65 5.71 -6.89
N ILE A 182 16.36 6.30 -5.71
CA ILE A 182 16.39 7.78 -5.53
C ILE A 182 17.71 8.43 -5.97
N ASN A 183 18.83 7.72 -5.80
CA ASN A 183 20.17 8.20 -6.13
C ASN A 183 20.68 7.66 -7.49
N ALA A 184 19.83 6.99 -8.27
CA ALA A 184 20.20 6.57 -9.61
C ALA A 184 20.32 7.81 -10.52
N PRO A 185 21.21 7.74 -11.54
CA PRO A 185 21.23 8.74 -12.59
C PRO A 185 19.88 8.80 -13.30
N LEU A 186 19.55 9.98 -13.85
CA LEU A 186 18.41 10.13 -14.73
C LEU A 186 18.59 9.25 -15.98
N PRO A 187 17.50 8.82 -16.64
CA PRO A 187 17.55 7.99 -17.84
C PRO A 187 18.00 8.80 -19.06
N ALA A 188 19.22 9.35 -19.01
CA ALA A 188 19.75 10.26 -20.02
C ALA A 188 19.93 9.55 -21.37
N GLU A 189 20.30 8.27 -21.38
CA GLU A 189 20.51 7.51 -22.62
C GLU A 189 19.20 7.05 -23.28
N GLU A 190 18.05 7.25 -22.63
CA GLU A 190 16.74 6.84 -23.14
C GLU A 190 16.20 7.85 -24.17
N GLN A 191 15.25 7.36 -24.97
CA GLN A 191 14.57 8.13 -26.01
C GLN A 191 13.06 8.00 -25.81
N CYS A 192 12.30 8.94 -26.37
CA CYS A 192 10.85 8.86 -26.34
C CYS A 192 10.38 7.56 -27.01
N GLU A 193 9.59 6.76 -26.30
CA GLU A 193 9.09 5.47 -26.78
C GLU A 193 8.23 5.61 -28.04
N GLU A 194 7.49 6.71 -28.16
CA GLU A 194 6.58 6.94 -29.29
C GLU A 194 7.28 7.51 -30.53
N CYS A 195 8.15 8.51 -30.38
CA CYS A 195 8.71 9.24 -31.53
C CYS A 195 10.24 9.17 -31.67
N GLY A 196 10.94 8.47 -30.78
CA GLY A 196 12.39 8.29 -30.81
C GLY A 196 13.19 9.57 -30.54
N THR A 197 12.56 10.62 -30.01
CA THR A 197 13.27 11.85 -29.64
C THR A 197 14.22 11.56 -28.48
N ALA A 198 15.52 11.81 -28.66
CA ALA A 198 16.50 11.68 -27.60
C ALA A 198 16.27 12.70 -26.47
N PHE A 199 16.43 12.26 -25.22
CA PHE A 199 16.26 13.12 -24.05
C PHE A 199 17.55 13.79 -23.57
N SER A 200 18.71 13.40 -24.11
CA SER A 200 20.01 13.97 -23.79
C SER A 200 20.80 14.39 -25.03
N ASP A 201 21.84 15.20 -24.80
CA ASP A 201 22.87 15.48 -25.79
C ASP A 201 23.91 14.34 -25.88
N ALA A 202 24.88 14.47 -26.79
CA ALA A 202 25.93 13.48 -27.01
C ALA A 202 26.88 13.32 -25.80
N GLU A 203 26.85 14.28 -24.87
CA GLU A 203 27.61 14.31 -23.62
C GLU A 203 26.81 13.74 -22.44
N GLY A 204 25.56 13.32 -22.65
CA GLY A 204 24.69 12.71 -21.64
C GLY A 204 23.97 13.72 -20.73
N ASN A 205 23.97 15.01 -21.07
CA ASN A 205 23.21 16.01 -20.33
C ASN A 205 21.75 15.95 -20.76
N LEU A 206 20.84 15.88 -19.78
CA LEU A 206 19.41 15.88 -20.04
C LEU A 206 18.98 17.23 -20.62
N LEU A 207 18.33 17.20 -21.79
CA LEU A 207 17.83 18.38 -22.52
C LEU A 207 16.36 18.70 -22.21
N VAL A 208 15.70 17.84 -21.44
CA VAL A 208 14.28 17.90 -21.13
C VAL A 208 14.04 18.13 -19.64
N SER A 209 12.96 18.85 -19.31
CA SER A 209 12.48 18.94 -17.94
C SER A 209 11.92 17.58 -17.49
N HIS A 210 12.08 17.28 -16.21
CA HIS A 210 11.55 16.08 -15.60
C HIS A 210 10.90 16.40 -14.26
N GLU A 211 9.90 15.59 -13.91
CA GLU A 211 9.30 15.55 -12.58
C GLU A 211 9.89 14.34 -11.83
N LYS A 212 10.06 14.47 -10.52
CA LYS A 212 10.63 13.42 -9.66
C LYS A 212 9.79 13.25 -8.40
N ASP A 213 9.05 12.16 -8.36
CA ASP A 213 8.19 11.81 -7.24
C ASP A 213 8.80 10.66 -6.47
N LEU A 214 8.99 10.83 -5.16
CA LEU A 214 9.58 9.78 -4.33
C LEU A 214 8.55 8.67 -4.10
N CYS A 215 9.00 7.41 -4.16
CA CYS A 215 8.21 6.20 -3.92
C CYS A 215 8.81 5.33 -2.80
#